data_AF-A0A4Q3VWC8-F1
#
_entry.id   AF-A0A4Q3VWC8-F1
#
_cell.length_a   1.000
_cell.length_b   1.000
_cell.length_c   1.000
_cell.angle_alpha   90.00
_cell.angle_beta   90.00
_cell.angle_gamma   90.00
#
_symmetry.space_group_name_H-M   'P 1'
#
loop_
_entity.id
_entity.type
_entity.pdbx_description
1 polymer ?
#
loop_
_entity_poly.entity_id
_entity_poly.type
_entity_poly.pdbx_seq_one_letter_code
_entity_poly.pdbx_strand_id
1 'polypeptide(L)'
;ALETAAGSVATKVELAPPSAPDARFHPARQAEIRAGGETVGVIGQIHPDVADASGLPETTVLFEADADRLLSSAASLDIRSLSRNPAVRRDIALLLDKTVPYADVERAIAEAVGEVLERQWLFDVFAGQGIPEGKHSLGIALQFRKAGENFTDEEANQVRDRAVAALAALGGTTR
;
A
#
# COMPACT_ATOMS: atom_id res chain seq x y z
N ALA A 1 9.36 -8.41 -6.10
CA ALA A 1 9.94 -8.33 -7.45
C ALA A 1 9.67 -6.96 -8.07
N LEU A 2 8.41 -6.59 -8.36
CA LEU A 2 8.07 -5.26 -8.90
C LEU A 2 8.51 -4.11 -7.96
N GLU A 3 8.11 -4.15 -6.69
CA GLU A 3 8.54 -3.13 -5.69
C GLU A 3 10.06 -3.09 -5.53
N THR A 4 10.73 -4.24 -5.62
CA THR A 4 12.19 -4.34 -5.58
C THR A 4 12.84 -3.66 -6.79
N ALA A 5 12.30 -3.89 -7.98
CA ALA A 5 12.78 -3.28 -9.22
C ALA A 5 12.55 -1.76 -9.21
N ALA A 6 11.35 -1.29 -8.84
CA ALA A 6 11.04 0.12 -8.69
C ALA A 6 11.90 0.80 -7.62
N GLY A 7 12.11 0.14 -6.48
CA GLY A 7 12.97 0.64 -5.41
C GLY A 7 14.43 0.80 -5.82
N SER A 8 14.93 -0.05 -6.73
CA SER A 8 16.32 0.05 -7.24
C SER A 8 16.59 1.32 -8.04
N VAL A 9 15.55 1.96 -8.58
CA VAL A 9 15.61 3.22 -9.33
C VAL A 9 14.99 4.38 -8.56
N ALA A 10 14.90 4.28 -7.23
CA ALA A 10 14.32 5.31 -6.35
C ALA A 10 12.91 5.78 -6.78
N THR A 11 12.14 4.89 -7.40
CA THR A 11 10.79 5.17 -7.86
C THR A 11 9.79 4.45 -6.95
N LYS A 12 8.86 5.21 -6.37
CA LYS A 12 7.71 4.61 -5.69
C LYS A 12 6.66 4.29 -6.74
N VAL A 13 6.19 3.04 -6.74
CA VAL A 13 5.11 2.59 -7.61
C VAL A 13 3.86 2.30 -6.78
N GLU A 14 2.70 2.56 -7.38
CA GLU A 14 1.39 2.28 -6.82
C GLU A 14 0.63 1.35 -7.76
N LEU A 15 -0.20 0.47 -7.19
CA LEU A 15 -1.09 -0.39 -7.96
C LEU A 15 -2.50 0.17 -7.90
N ALA A 16 -3.10 0.39 -9.06
CA ALA A 16 -4.46 0.89 -9.19
C ALA A 16 -5.32 -0.09 -10.01
N PRO A 17 -6.65 -0.14 -9.78
CA PRO A 17 -7.55 -0.84 -10.68
C PRO A 17 -7.34 -0.37 -12.13
N PRO A 18 -7.37 -1.28 -13.12
CA PRO A 18 -7.12 -0.89 -14.51
C PRO A 18 -8.25 -0.02 -15.04
N SER A 19 -7.90 1.07 -15.73
CA SER A 19 -8.84 1.93 -16.44
C SER A 19 -9.51 1.21 -17.62
N ALA A 20 -8.79 0.28 -18.24
CA ALA A 20 -9.30 -0.65 -19.23
C ALA A 20 -8.76 -2.06 -18.92
N PRO A 21 -9.62 -3.05 -18.62
CA PRO A 21 -9.18 -4.41 -18.36
C PRO A 21 -8.48 -5.03 -19.59
N ASP A 22 -7.31 -5.63 -19.36
CA ASP A 22 -6.57 -6.35 -20.38
C ASP A 22 -6.99 -7.83 -20.36
N ALA A 23 -7.47 -8.32 -21.51
CA ALA A 23 -8.00 -9.66 -21.68
C ALA A 23 -6.92 -10.76 -21.56
N ARG A 24 -5.63 -10.42 -21.64
CA ARG A 24 -4.52 -11.35 -21.40
C ARG A 24 -4.44 -11.77 -19.93
N PHE A 25 -5.01 -10.98 -19.03
CA PHE A 25 -5.00 -11.24 -17.59
C PHE A 25 -6.37 -11.67 -17.08
N HIS A 26 -6.37 -12.31 -15.92
CA HIS A 26 -7.58 -12.65 -15.19
C HIS A 26 -8.35 -11.36 -14.81
N PRO A 27 -9.68 -11.26 -15.07
CA PRO A 27 -10.45 -10.03 -14.91
C PRO A 27 -10.37 -9.40 -13.51
N ALA A 28 -10.36 -10.24 -12.47
CA ALA A 28 -10.31 -9.79 -11.08
C ALA A 28 -8.90 -9.74 -10.47
N ARG A 29 -7.84 -10.05 -11.24
CA ARG A 29 -6.47 -10.19 -10.73
C ARG A 29 -5.48 -9.47 -11.63
N GLN A 30 -5.76 -8.20 -11.88
CA GLN A 30 -4.94 -7.29 -12.68
C GLN A 30 -4.99 -5.87 -12.11
N ALA A 31 -3.92 -5.12 -12.33
CA ALA A 31 -3.77 -3.74 -11.91
C ALA A 31 -2.87 -2.97 -12.89
N GLU A 32 -3.08 -1.66 -12.97
CA GLU A 32 -2.12 -0.74 -13.56
C GLU A 32 -0.99 -0.45 -12.57
N ILE A 33 0.23 -0.37 -13.08
CA ILE A 33 1.39 0.12 -12.34
C ILE A 33 1.48 1.62 -12.59
N ARG A 34 1.46 2.42 -11.53
CA ARG A 34 1.57 3.88 -11.60
C ARG A 34 2.83 4.39 -10.92
N ALA A 35 3.46 5.40 -11.50
CA ALA A 35 4.57 6.12 -10.90
C ALA A 35 4.41 7.62 -11.18
N GLY A 36 4.59 8.47 -10.17
CA GLY A 36 4.39 9.92 -10.31
C GLY A 36 2.97 10.32 -10.75
N GLY A 37 1.96 9.46 -10.52
CA GLY A 37 0.58 9.68 -10.95
C GLY A 37 0.26 9.22 -12.38
N GLU A 38 1.26 8.76 -13.14
CA GLU A 38 1.08 8.26 -14.51
C GLU A 38 1.12 6.73 -14.57
N THR A 39 0.38 6.14 -15.51
CA THR A 39 0.44 4.70 -15.78
C THR A 39 1.71 4.37 -16.56
N VAL A 40 2.56 3.56 -15.94
CA VAL A 40 3.87 3.13 -16.47
C VAL A 40 3.90 1.65 -16.83
N GLY A 41 2.85 0.90 -16.55
CA GLY A 41 2.82 -0.52 -16.84
C GLY A 41 1.56 -1.23 -16.35
N VAL A 42 1.60 -2.56 -16.41
CA VAL A 42 0.53 -3.46 -15.98
C VAL A 42 1.11 -4.65 -15.21
N ILE A 43 0.34 -5.17 -14.27
CA ILE A 43 0.64 -6.42 -13.56
C ILE A 43 -0.64 -7.23 -13.40
N GLY A 44 -0.55 -8.54 -13.58
CA GLY A 44 -1.69 -9.41 -13.34
C GLY A 44 -1.37 -10.88 -13.44
N GLN A 45 -2.28 -11.71 -12.94
CA GLN A 45 -2.26 -13.14 -13.21
C GLN A 45 -2.71 -13.35 -14.66
N ILE A 46 -1.95 -14.13 -15.43
CA ILE A 46 -2.31 -14.48 -16.81
C ILE A 46 -3.67 -15.20 -16.79
N HIS A 47 -4.51 -14.94 -17.79
CA HIS A 47 -5.81 -15.62 -17.91
C HIS A 47 -5.60 -17.14 -17.97
N PRO A 48 -6.38 -17.96 -17.25
CA PRO A 48 -6.19 -19.42 -17.20
C PRO A 48 -6.09 -20.07 -18.59
N ASP A 49 -6.97 -19.70 -19.52
CA ASP A 49 -6.95 -20.19 -20.90
C ASP A 49 -5.64 -19.85 -21.65
N VAL A 50 -5.08 -18.66 -21.38
CA VAL A 50 -3.81 -18.22 -21.99
C VAL A 50 -2.63 -18.96 -21.37
N ALA A 51 -2.68 -19.19 -20.06
CA ALA A 51 -1.67 -19.98 -19.34
C ALA A 51 -1.65 -21.43 -19.83
N ASP A 52 -2.83 -22.07 -19.95
CA ASP A 52 -2.98 -23.45 -20.43
C ASP A 52 -2.50 -23.59 -21.88
N ALA A 53 -2.95 -22.70 -22.76
CA ALA A 53 -2.51 -22.68 -24.17
C ALA A 53 -0.99 -22.48 -24.33
N SER A 54 -0.33 -21.87 -23.34
CA SER A 54 1.11 -21.60 -23.33
C SER A 54 1.91 -22.60 -22.50
N GLY A 55 1.28 -23.62 -21.92
CA GLY A 55 1.92 -24.62 -21.05
C GLY A 55 2.48 -24.04 -19.74
N LEU A 56 1.91 -22.94 -19.26
CA LEU A 56 2.31 -22.27 -18.03
C LEU A 56 1.44 -22.73 -16.86
N PRO A 57 1.97 -22.70 -15.62
CA PRO A 57 1.14 -22.88 -14.43
C PRO A 57 -0.03 -21.89 -14.38
N GLU A 58 -1.19 -22.34 -13.91
CA GLU A 58 -2.40 -21.50 -13.82
C GLU A 58 -2.18 -20.23 -12.98
N THR A 59 -1.31 -20.29 -11.97
CA THR A 59 -0.99 -19.18 -11.07
C THR A 59 0.12 -18.26 -11.58
N THR A 60 0.48 -18.33 -12.86
CA THR A 60 1.54 -17.47 -13.43
C THR A 60 1.11 -16.01 -13.42
N VAL A 61 1.96 -15.17 -12.82
CA VAL A 61 1.82 -13.71 -12.78
C VAL A 61 2.85 -13.08 -13.70
N LEU A 62 2.42 -12.10 -14.48
CA LEU A 62 3.27 -11.31 -15.38
C LEU A 62 3.09 -9.82 -15.07
N PHE A 63 4.18 -9.07 -15.22
CA PHE A 63 4.13 -7.62 -15.25
C PHE A 63 4.96 -7.10 -16.41
N GLU A 64 4.58 -5.94 -16.92
CA GLU A 64 5.27 -5.19 -17.97
C GLU A 64 5.30 -3.74 -17.54
N ALA A 65 6.45 -3.08 -17.66
CA ALA A 65 6.59 -1.67 -17.35
C ALA A 65 7.55 -0.98 -18.31
N ASP A 66 7.23 0.26 -18.65
CA ASP A 66 8.06 1.15 -19.48
C ASP A 66 9.23 1.66 -18.62
N ALA A 67 10.43 1.22 -18.98
CA ALA A 67 11.65 1.56 -18.24
C ALA A 67 11.96 3.06 -18.29
N ASP A 68 11.71 3.73 -19.43
CA ASP A 68 12.00 5.16 -19.60
C ASP A 68 11.04 6.00 -18.75
N ARG A 69 9.76 5.62 -18.70
CA ARG A 69 8.77 6.28 -17.81
C ARG A 69 9.09 6.06 -16.35
N LEU A 70 9.48 4.84 -15.96
CA LEU A 70 9.90 4.55 -14.59
C LEU A 70 11.10 5.42 -14.18
N LEU A 71 12.16 5.45 -15.00
CA LEU A 71 13.35 6.25 -14.72
C LEU A 71 13.04 7.76 -14.68
N SER A 72 12.16 8.23 -15.54
CA SER A 72 11.74 9.64 -15.57
C SER A 72 10.89 10.03 -14.36
N SER A 73 10.24 9.06 -13.72
CA SER A 73 9.45 9.26 -12.49
C SER A 73 10.28 9.12 -11.20
N ALA A 74 11.57 8.86 -11.30
CA ALA A 74 12.46 8.70 -10.15
C ALA A 74 12.47 9.98 -9.30
N ALA A 75 12.25 9.81 -7.99
CA ALA A 75 12.30 10.94 -7.08
C ALA A 75 13.73 11.48 -6.96
N SER A 76 13.87 12.79 -6.77
CA SER A 76 15.15 13.37 -6.36
C SER A 76 15.63 12.70 -5.07
N LEU A 77 16.93 12.39 -4.98
CA LEU A 77 17.54 11.86 -3.77
C LEU A 77 17.27 12.79 -2.59
N ASP A 78 16.41 12.35 -1.68
CA ASP A 78 16.08 13.09 -0.46
C ASP A 78 17.09 12.72 0.63
N ILE A 79 18.14 13.53 0.75
CA ILE A 79 19.17 13.34 1.76
C ILE A 79 18.66 13.90 3.08
N ARG A 80 18.06 13.05 3.90
CA ARG A 80 17.62 13.40 5.26
C ARG A 80 18.64 12.94 6.30
N SER A 81 18.85 13.78 7.32
CA SER A 81 19.66 13.39 8.48
C SER A 81 18.97 12.28 9.26
N LEU A 82 19.72 11.24 9.63
CA LEU A 82 19.21 10.17 10.48
C LEU A 82 18.94 10.75 11.88
N SER A 83 17.68 10.75 12.29
CA SER A 83 17.29 11.19 13.64
C SER A 83 17.87 10.24 14.69
N ARG A 84 18.46 10.81 15.74
CA ARG A 84 19.03 10.08 16.88
C ARG A 84 17.98 9.60 17.88
N ASN A 85 16.73 10.02 17.70
CA ASN A 85 15.65 9.72 18.63
C ASN A 85 14.99 8.37 18.29
N PRO A 86 14.54 7.62 19.30
CA PRO A 86 13.83 6.36 19.08
C PRO A 86 12.51 6.61 18.35
N ALA A 87 12.18 5.71 17.42
CA ALA A 87 10.86 5.67 16.84
C ALA A 87 9.86 5.05 17.82
N VAL A 88 8.61 5.50 17.77
CA VAL A 88 7.51 4.93 18.54
C VAL A 88 6.58 4.17 17.61
N ARG A 89 6.15 2.98 18.02
CA ARG A 89 5.19 2.15 17.27
C ARG A 89 3.82 2.17 17.93
N ARG A 90 2.77 2.28 17.11
CA ARG A 90 1.37 2.07 17.49
C ARG A 90 0.69 1.23 16.43
N ASP A 91 -0.12 0.28 16.87
CA ASP A 91 -0.85 -0.60 15.97
C ASP A 91 -2.34 -0.21 15.95
N ILE A 92 -2.96 -0.40 14.79
CA ILE A 92 -4.39 -0.20 14.55
C ILE A 92 -4.98 -1.53 14.08
N ALA A 93 -6.04 -1.97 14.75
CA ALA A 93 -6.90 -3.05 14.26
C ALA A 93 -8.12 -2.43 13.56
N LEU A 94 -8.16 -2.51 12.24
CA LEU A 94 -9.17 -1.84 11.42
C LEU A 94 -10.12 -2.85 10.76
N LEU A 95 -11.41 -2.77 11.06
CA LEU A 95 -12.45 -3.46 10.30
C LEU A 95 -12.84 -2.63 9.08
N LEU A 96 -12.68 -3.17 7.87
CA LEU A 96 -12.94 -2.46 6.62
C LEU A 96 -13.65 -3.36 5.60
N ASP A 97 -14.36 -2.75 4.66
CA ASP A 97 -14.92 -3.48 3.50
C ASP A 97 -13.80 -3.98 2.59
N LYS A 98 -13.89 -5.23 2.14
CA LYS A 98 -12.91 -5.86 1.24
C LYS A 98 -12.81 -5.16 -0.12
N THR A 99 -13.80 -4.36 -0.51
CA THR A 99 -13.77 -3.62 -1.77
C THR A 99 -12.89 -2.36 -1.69
N VAL A 100 -12.51 -1.90 -0.50
CA VAL A 100 -11.67 -0.71 -0.36
C VAL A 100 -10.21 -1.08 -0.64
N PRO A 101 -9.57 -0.46 -1.65
CA PRO A 101 -8.15 -0.68 -1.92
C PRO A 101 -7.27 -0.31 -0.72
N TYR A 102 -6.30 -1.15 -0.39
CA TYR A 102 -5.36 -0.85 0.69
C TYR A 102 -4.52 0.41 0.41
N ALA A 103 -4.27 0.74 -0.86
CA ALA A 103 -3.61 1.99 -1.24
C ALA A 103 -4.38 3.25 -0.73
N ASP A 104 -5.72 3.20 -0.67
CA ASP A 104 -6.53 4.30 -0.16
C ASP A 104 -6.39 4.43 1.37
N VAL A 105 -6.29 3.30 2.08
CA VAL A 105 -5.96 3.24 3.51
C VAL A 105 -4.59 3.85 3.77
N GLU A 106 -3.58 3.47 2.99
CA GLU A 106 -2.23 3.99 3.11
C GLU A 106 -2.17 5.51 2.90
N ARG A 107 -2.85 6.00 1.86
CA ARG A 107 -2.93 7.43 1.56
C ARG A 107 -3.63 8.20 2.69
N ALA A 108 -4.76 7.71 3.18
CA ALA A 108 -5.51 8.36 4.25
C ALA A 108 -4.68 8.49 5.54
N ILE A 109 -3.90 7.47 5.91
CA ILE A 109 -3.03 7.53 7.09
C ILE A 109 -1.88 8.51 6.85
N ALA A 110 -1.23 8.47 5.69
CA ALA A 110 -0.11 9.35 5.36
C ALA A 110 -0.52 10.83 5.41
N GLU A 111 -1.67 11.17 4.84
CA GLU A 111 -2.23 12.53 4.85
C GLU A 111 -2.61 12.98 6.27
N ALA A 112 -3.22 12.10 7.06
CA ALA A 112 -3.70 12.44 8.41
C ALA A 112 -2.57 12.58 9.45
N VAL A 113 -1.55 11.72 9.36
CA VAL A 113 -0.42 11.73 10.30
C VAL A 113 0.58 12.81 9.93
N GLY A 114 0.87 12.96 8.63
CA GLY A 114 1.82 13.94 8.10
C GLY A 114 3.28 13.56 8.34
N GLU A 115 4.14 14.57 8.49
CA GLU A 115 5.60 14.43 8.47
C GLU A 115 6.19 13.55 9.59
N VAL A 116 5.43 13.32 10.66
CA VAL A 116 5.87 12.46 11.77
C VAL A 116 5.70 10.96 11.46
N LEU A 117 4.99 10.59 10.39
CA LEU A 117 4.91 9.21 9.92
C LEU A 117 6.24 8.82 9.28
N GLU A 118 7.00 7.98 9.97
CA GLU A 118 8.23 7.43 9.42
C GLU A 118 7.92 6.25 8.48
N ARG A 119 7.01 5.37 8.91
CA ARG A 119 6.59 4.20 8.12
C ARG A 119 5.22 3.70 8.58
N GLN A 120 4.51 3.07 7.66
CA GLN A 120 3.39 2.20 7.97
C GLN A 120 3.51 0.88 7.20
N TRP A 121 2.91 -0.19 7.72
CA TRP A 121 2.78 -1.45 6.98
C TRP A 121 1.64 -2.30 7.53
N LEU A 122 1.04 -3.08 6.64
CA LEU A 122 0.10 -4.13 6.97
C LEU A 122 0.89 -5.35 7.48
N PHE A 123 0.59 -5.82 8.68
CA PHE A 123 1.23 -7.03 9.24
C PHE A 123 0.25 -8.18 9.43
N ASP A 124 -1.06 -7.93 9.41
CA ASP A 124 -2.07 -8.97 9.53
C ASP A 124 -3.34 -8.66 8.71
N VAL A 125 -3.95 -9.69 8.15
CA VAL A 125 -5.24 -9.63 7.43
C VAL A 125 -6.07 -10.81 7.86
N PHE A 126 -7.10 -10.55 8.65
CA PHE A 126 -8.00 -11.58 9.16
C PHE A 126 -9.38 -11.49 8.51
N ALA A 127 -9.84 -12.59 7.93
CA ALA A 127 -11.21 -12.77 7.44
C ALA A 127 -11.74 -14.11 7.95
N GLY A 128 -12.98 -14.14 8.46
CA GLY A 128 -13.59 -15.37 8.96
C GLY A 128 -14.44 -15.16 10.21
N GLN A 129 -14.42 -16.14 11.12
CA GLN A 129 -15.29 -16.15 12.31
C GLN A 129 -15.15 -14.87 13.13
N GLY A 130 -16.27 -14.20 13.42
CA GLY A 130 -16.30 -12.94 14.17
C GLY A 130 -16.11 -11.67 13.33
N ILE A 131 -15.89 -11.80 12.02
CA ILE A 131 -15.87 -10.72 11.04
C ILE A 131 -17.15 -10.75 10.21
N PRO A 132 -17.89 -9.62 10.08
CA PRO A 132 -19.05 -9.54 9.20
C PRO A 132 -18.72 -9.92 7.75
N GLU A 133 -19.70 -10.51 7.06
CA GLU A 133 -19.57 -10.81 5.63
C GLU A 133 -19.22 -9.57 4.82
N GLY A 134 -18.38 -9.73 3.79
CA GLY A 134 -17.86 -8.62 3.00
C GLY A 134 -16.74 -7.80 3.65
N LYS A 135 -16.45 -7.99 4.95
CA LYS A 135 -15.40 -7.25 5.65
C LYS A 135 -14.16 -8.09 5.96
N HIS A 136 -13.06 -7.41 6.25
CA HIS A 136 -11.84 -7.99 6.82
C HIS A 136 -11.33 -7.12 7.99
N SER A 137 -10.50 -7.69 8.85
CA SER A 137 -9.76 -6.95 9.88
C SER A 137 -8.31 -6.81 9.43
N LEU A 138 -7.80 -5.59 9.41
CA LEU A 138 -6.44 -5.25 9.03
C LEU A 138 -5.64 -4.87 10.28
N GLY A 139 -4.52 -5.53 10.51
CA GLY A 139 -3.53 -5.14 11.50
C GLY A 139 -2.48 -4.23 10.86
N ILE A 140 -2.53 -2.94 11.17
CA ILE A 140 -1.66 -1.93 10.58
C ILE A 140 -0.72 -1.40 11.66
N ALA A 141 0.57 -1.48 11.43
CA ALA A 141 1.58 -0.90 12.30
C ALA A 141 1.96 0.49 11.78
N LEU A 142 1.95 1.46 12.68
CA LEU A 142 2.39 2.83 12.44
C LEU A 142 3.66 3.09 13.23
N GLN A 143 4.66 3.64 12.56
CA GLN A 143 5.92 4.04 13.17
C GLN A 143 6.08 5.55 13.03
N PHE A 144 6.25 6.22 14.17
CA PHE A 144 6.36 7.67 14.26
C PHE A 144 7.74 8.09 14.73
N ARG A 145 8.21 9.23 14.22
CA ARG A 145 9.41 9.89 14.74
C ARG A 145 9.33 11.41 14.59
N LYS A 146 9.77 12.12 15.62
CA LYS A 146 9.98 13.58 15.59
C LYS A 146 11.46 13.88 15.35
N ALA A 147 11.72 15.03 14.74
CA ALA A 147 13.05 15.63 14.75
C ALA A 147 13.27 16.34 16.10
N GLY A 148 14.44 16.16 16.71
CA GLY A 148 14.85 16.90 17.91
C GLY A 148 14.35 16.34 19.23
N GLU A 149 13.09 15.91 19.33
CA GLU A 149 12.49 15.42 20.60
C GLU A 149 11.93 13.99 20.51
N ASN A 150 11.72 13.37 21.67
CA ASN A 150 11.05 12.07 21.78
C ASN A 150 9.54 12.26 21.85
N PHE A 151 8.79 11.30 21.32
CA PHE A 151 7.35 11.24 21.57
C PHE A 151 7.08 10.86 23.03
N THR A 152 6.09 11.51 23.65
CA THR A 152 5.42 10.93 24.82
C THR A 152 4.39 9.88 24.38
N ASP A 153 3.94 9.03 25.30
CA ASP A 153 2.92 8.04 24.99
C ASP A 153 1.58 8.69 24.61
N GLU A 154 1.23 9.80 25.26
CA GLU A 154 0.02 10.58 24.95
C GLU A 154 0.07 11.15 23.54
N GLU A 155 1.20 11.73 23.16
CA GLU A 155 1.38 12.28 21.81
C GLU A 155 1.32 11.18 20.75
N ALA A 156 1.98 10.04 20.99
CA ALA A 156 1.93 8.91 20.08
C ALA A 156 0.49 8.37 19.91
N ASN A 157 -0.30 8.36 20.98
CA ASN A 157 -1.71 7.97 20.93
C ASN A 157 -2.55 9.01 20.15
N GLN A 158 -2.32 10.30 20.35
CA GLN A 158 -2.99 11.35 19.57
C GLN A 158 -2.69 11.23 18.07
N VAL A 159 -1.46 10.89 17.70
CA VAL A 159 -1.10 10.66 16.30
C VAL A 159 -1.85 9.44 15.73
N ARG A 160 -1.88 8.32 16.47
CA ARG A 160 -2.69 7.16 16.11
C ARG A 160 -4.16 7.54 15.93
N ASP A 161 -4.72 8.34 16.84
CA ASP A 161 -6.14 8.71 16.82
C ASP A 161 -6.49 9.58 15.60
N ARG A 162 -5.56 10.44 15.13
CA ARG A 162 -5.71 11.14 13.85
C ARG A 162 -5.81 10.17 12.67
N ALA A 163 -4.97 9.15 12.63
CA ALA A 163 -5.04 8.11 11.60
C ALA A 163 -6.37 7.36 11.66
N VAL A 164 -6.82 6.95 12.86
CA VAL A 164 -8.12 6.29 13.07
C VAL A 164 -9.28 7.16 12.58
N ALA A 165 -9.27 8.45 12.90
CA ALA A 165 -10.30 9.38 12.45
C ALA A 165 -10.38 9.50 10.92
N ALA A 166 -9.23 9.52 10.23
CA ALA A 166 -9.21 9.52 8.77
C ALA A 166 -9.72 8.20 8.16
N LEU A 167 -9.37 7.07 8.77
CA LEU A 167 -9.84 5.76 8.34
C LEU A 167 -11.34 5.56 8.52
N ALA A 168 -11.96 6.24 9.49
CA ALA A 168 -13.41 6.26 9.65
C ALA A 168 -14.13 6.84 8.41
N ALA A 169 -13.51 7.80 7.71
CA ALA A 169 -14.06 8.36 6.48
C ALA A 169 -14.10 7.35 5.31
N LEU A 170 -13.26 6.30 5.36
CA LEU A 170 -13.29 5.18 4.41
C LEU A 170 -14.27 4.07 4.83
N GLY A 171 -15.08 4.29 5.88
CA GLY A 171 -15.96 3.27 6.45
C GLY A 171 -15.26 2.29 7.38
N GLY A 172 -14.04 2.60 7.80
CA GLY A 172 -13.26 1.81 8.75
C GLY A 172 -13.77 1.92 10.18
N THR A 173 -13.68 0.84 10.96
CA THR A 173 -14.01 0.85 12.40
C THR A 173 -12.93 0.15 13.19
N THR A 174 -12.39 0.78 14.22
CA THR A 174 -11.39 0.15 15.09
C THR A 174 -12.01 -0.92 15.97
N ARG A 175 -11.29 -2.03 16.18
CA ARG A 175 -11.72 -3.15 17.03
C ARG A 175 -10.88 -3.27 18.29
#